data_AF-A0A8T2YA38-F1
#
_entry.id   AF-A0A8T2YA38-F1
#
_cell.length_a   1.000
_cell.length_b   1.000
_cell.length_c   1.000
_cell.angle_alpha   90.00
_cell.angle_beta   90.00
_cell.angle_gamma   90.00
#
_symmetry.space_group_name_H-M   'P 1'
#
loop_
_entity.id
_entity.type
_entity.pdbx_description
1 polymer ?
#
loop_
_entity_poly.entity_id
_entity_poly.type
_entity_poly.pdbx_seq_one_letter_code
_entity_poly.pdbx_strand_id
1 'polypeptide(L)'
;MSEPGAWYPPLFQTRPCPPTGYENFNFVIGRTMFETDRVNAEHVKRCNRMDYVWVPTDFHVSTFVQSGVDPSKEKKDLDSKMEFVFLSVFKWEYRKGWDVLLKAYLKEFSRIDGVALYLLTNPYHSDRDFGNKIVEFVEDTGIEEPVKEEKGGGRPLVEAMSMSLPVIATNWSGPTEYLTEENSYPLLVDRMSKVMEGPFEGHLWAEPSIDKLQVLMRHVITNVEEANMRGRRAREDMIRRFSPRIVSGVVTDVIENLLDRMI
;
A
#
# COMPACT_ATOMS: atom_id res chain seq x y z
N MET A 1 3.02 3.67 16.09
CA MET A 1 2.04 3.80 17.19
C MET A 1 2.84 4.18 18.43
N SER A 2 2.51 5.28 19.10
CA SER A 2 3.30 5.81 20.23
C SER A 2 3.29 4.86 21.42
N GLU A 3 4.36 4.85 22.22
CA GLU A 3 4.39 4.07 23.45
C GLU A 3 3.28 4.46 24.43
N PRO A 4 2.76 3.52 25.24
CA PRO A 4 1.90 3.83 26.36
C PRO A 4 2.60 4.83 27.29
N GLY A 5 1.98 5.98 27.53
CA GLY A 5 2.55 7.03 28.38
C GLY A 5 3.36 8.12 27.67
N ALA A 6 3.38 8.17 26.32
CA ALA A 6 3.93 9.32 25.58
C ALA A 6 3.24 10.68 25.93
N TRP A 7 2.06 10.62 26.57
CA TRP A 7 1.36 11.75 27.16
C TRP A 7 1.03 11.42 28.62
N TYR A 8 1.12 12.40 29.52
CA TYR A 8 0.70 12.27 30.92
C TYR A 8 -0.39 13.31 31.27
N PRO A 9 -1.60 12.89 31.69
CA PRO A 9 -2.07 11.51 31.73
C PRO A 9 -2.23 10.91 30.31
N PRO A 10 -2.19 9.57 30.16
CA PRO A 10 -2.35 8.93 28.86
C PRO A 10 -3.77 9.14 28.32
N LEU A 11 -3.88 9.78 27.15
CA LEU A 11 -5.15 10.06 26.47
C LEU A 11 -5.81 8.81 25.88
N PHE A 12 -5.04 7.76 25.59
CA PHE A 12 -5.50 6.53 24.95
C PHE A 12 -4.80 5.31 25.53
N GLN A 13 -5.53 4.18 25.60
CA GLN A 13 -4.96 2.90 26.00
C GLN A 13 -4.31 2.22 24.79
N THR A 14 -2.98 2.35 24.65
CA THR A 14 -2.20 1.69 23.60
C THR A 14 -1.57 0.38 24.10
N ARG A 15 -1.23 -0.52 23.17
CA ARG A 15 -0.40 -1.69 23.46
C ARG A 15 1.07 -1.26 23.58
N PRO A 16 1.91 -1.99 24.34
CA PRO A 16 3.35 -1.74 24.33
C PRO A 16 3.91 -1.82 22.91
N CYS A 17 4.81 -0.89 22.60
CA CYS A 17 5.58 -0.87 21.37
C CYS A 17 7.06 -1.13 21.74
N PRO A 18 7.76 -2.08 21.10
CA PRO A 18 7.20 -3.16 20.28
C PRO A 18 6.24 -4.08 21.06
N PRO A 19 5.38 -4.87 20.40
CA PRO A 19 4.55 -5.89 21.06
C PRO A 19 5.39 -7.03 21.68
N THR A 20 4.77 -7.89 22.48
CA THR A 20 5.47 -8.90 23.30
C THR A 20 5.22 -10.36 22.91
N GLY A 21 4.31 -10.63 21.96
CA GLY A 21 3.98 -11.97 21.48
C GLY A 21 4.53 -12.22 20.09
N TYR A 22 5.71 -12.83 20.01
CA TYR A 22 6.43 -13.17 18.78
C TYR A 22 6.56 -14.68 18.65
N GLU A 23 5.43 -15.37 18.64
CA GLU A 23 5.37 -16.82 18.51
C GLU A 23 5.08 -17.18 17.04
N ASN A 24 5.78 -18.18 16.50
CA ASN A 24 5.64 -18.71 15.14
C ASN A 24 6.03 -17.76 13.98
N PHE A 25 7.13 -17.02 14.11
CA PHE A 25 7.71 -16.23 13.01
C PHE A 25 9.14 -16.66 12.67
N ASN A 26 9.47 -16.75 11.38
CA ASN A 26 10.83 -17.08 10.93
C ASN A 26 11.85 -15.96 11.20
N PHE A 27 11.39 -14.69 11.18
CA PHE A 27 12.16 -13.51 11.56
C PHE A 27 11.23 -12.44 12.13
N VAL A 28 11.70 -11.71 13.14
CA VAL A 28 11.03 -10.58 13.78
C VAL A 28 11.87 -9.32 13.60
N ILE A 29 11.35 -8.37 12.83
CA ILE A 29 12.04 -7.10 12.53
C ILE A 29 11.18 -5.93 13.02
N GLY A 30 11.72 -5.10 13.91
CA GLY A 30 11.04 -3.90 14.41
C GLY A 30 11.54 -2.63 13.75
N ARG A 31 10.70 -1.99 12.91
CA ARG A 31 10.96 -0.63 12.42
C ARG A 31 10.48 0.40 13.47
N THR A 32 11.38 1.19 14.03
CA THR A 32 11.07 2.09 15.15
C THR A 32 11.88 3.39 15.11
N MET A 33 11.41 4.41 15.84
CA MET A 33 12.08 5.70 16.04
C MET A 33 11.60 6.30 17.36
N PHE A 34 12.39 7.21 17.93
CA PHE A 34 12.08 7.88 19.20
C PHE A 34 12.59 9.32 19.18
N GLU A 35 11.73 10.26 19.58
CA GLU A 35 12.02 11.70 19.55
C GLU A 35 12.86 12.18 20.75
N THR A 36 13.34 11.25 21.60
CA THR A 36 14.13 11.52 22.81
C THR A 36 15.55 10.95 22.71
N ASP A 37 16.44 11.48 23.54
CA ASP A 37 17.86 11.09 23.63
C ASP A 37 18.10 9.67 24.19
N ARG A 38 17.07 9.02 24.72
CA ARG A 38 17.09 7.65 25.26
C ARG A 38 15.74 6.95 25.08
N VAL A 39 15.74 5.62 25.09
CA VAL A 39 14.55 4.76 25.26
C VAL A 39 14.53 4.13 26.65
N ASN A 40 13.34 3.78 27.16
CA ASN A 40 13.23 3.18 28.49
C ASN A 40 13.63 1.69 28.51
N ALA A 41 13.98 1.18 29.70
CA ALA A 41 14.46 -0.19 29.88
C ALA A 41 13.47 -1.26 29.41
N GLU A 42 12.16 -1.00 29.44
CA GLU A 42 11.15 -1.94 28.95
C GLU A 42 11.07 -1.96 27.41
N HIS A 43 11.29 -0.82 26.75
CA HIS A 43 11.47 -0.76 25.29
C HIS A 43 12.70 -1.57 24.87
N VAL A 44 13.84 -1.35 25.54
CA VAL A 44 15.12 -2.04 25.30
C VAL A 44 14.97 -3.56 25.40
N LYS A 45 14.32 -4.05 26.47
CA LYS A 45 14.01 -5.49 26.63
C LYS A 45 13.21 -6.06 25.45
N ARG A 46 12.28 -5.29 24.88
CA ARG A 46 11.43 -5.72 23.76
C ARG A 46 12.16 -5.67 22.43
N CYS A 47 12.96 -4.64 22.17
CA CYS A 47 13.89 -4.57 21.04
C CYS A 47 14.87 -5.76 21.03
N ASN A 48 15.47 -6.09 22.18
CA ASN A 48 16.40 -7.21 22.29
C ASN A 48 15.77 -8.61 22.10
N ARG A 49 14.43 -8.72 22.08
CA ARG A 49 13.71 -9.96 21.73
C ARG A 49 13.47 -10.14 20.23
N MET A 50 13.78 -9.14 19.41
CA MET A 50 13.69 -9.20 17.94
C MET A 50 14.97 -9.78 17.34
N ASP A 51 14.93 -10.20 16.08
CA ASP A 51 16.13 -10.54 15.32
C ASP A 51 16.86 -9.29 14.88
N TYR A 52 16.13 -8.28 14.38
CA TYR A 52 16.65 -6.99 13.99
C TYR A 52 15.76 -5.82 14.45
N VAL A 53 16.41 -4.70 14.74
CA VAL A 53 15.75 -3.41 14.96
C VAL A 53 16.23 -2.49 13.84
N TRP A 54 15.29 -1.87 13.13
CA TRP A 54 15.57 -0.95 12.03
C TRP A 54 15.18 0.45 12.43
N VAL A 55 16.15 1.36 12.36
CA VAL A 55 15.99 2.76 12.74
C VAL A 55 16.42 3.69 11.60
N PRO A 56 15.74 4.84 11.40
CA PRO A 56 15.88 5.60 10.15
C PRO A 56 17.17 6.43 10.05
N THR A 57 17.89 6.67 11.16
CA THR A 57 19.06 7.57 11.17
C THR A 57 20.14 7.10 12.15
N ASP A 58 21.39 7.54 11.93
CA ASP A 58 22.53 7.22 12.81
C ASP A 58 22.37 7.79 14.23
N PHE A 59 21.58 8.86 14.37
CA PHE A 59 21.14 9.37 15.67
C PHE A 59 20.37 8.30 16.44
N HIS A 60 19.36 7.68 15.82
CA HIS A 60 18.59 6.62 16.46
C HIS A 60 19.42 5.37 16.74
N VAL A 61 20.33 4.97 15.84
CA VAL A 61 21.29 3.86 16.11
C VAL A 61 22.05 4.15 17.40
N SER A 62 22.57 5.39 17.53
CA SER A 62 23.31 5.83 18.72
C SER A 62 22.42 5.84 19.97
N THR A 63 21.22 6.39 19.90
CA THR A 63 20.23 6.44 20.99
C THR A 63 19.85 5.04 21.51
N PHE A 64 19.56 4.10 20.62
CA PHE A 64 19.11 2.76 20.99
C PHE A 64 20.26 1.93 21.59
N VAL A 65 21.45 1.98 20.97
CA VAL A 65 22.66 1.35 21.52
C VAL A 65 23.05 1.92 22.88
N GLN A 66 23.06 3.26 23.05
CA GLN A 66 23.37 3.90 24.34
C GLN A 66 22.32 3.59 25.41
N SER A 67 21.08 3.30 25.02
CA SER A 67 20.03 2.87 25.95
C SER A 67 20.12 1.38 26.32
N GLY A 68 20.95 0.59 25.64
CA GLY A 68 21.19 -0.83 25.94
C GLY A 68 20.59 -1.85 24.95
N VAL A 69 20.18 -1.41 23.75
CA VAL A 69 19.85 -2.35 22.67
C VAL A 69 21.15 -2.93 22.09
N ASP A 70 21.13 -4.23 21.80
CA ASP A 70 22.28 -4.97 21.26
C ASP A 70 22.72 -4.39 19.89
N PRO A 71 23.96 -3.87 19.76
CA PRO A 71 24.47 -3.31 18.51
C PRO A 71 24.45 -4.27 17.31
N SER A 72 24.38 -5.58 17.52
CA SER A 72 24.30 -6.57 16.45
C SER A 72 22.89 -6.70 15.84
N LYS A 73 21.85 -6.27 16.58
CA LYS A 73 20.45 -6.26 16.15
C LYS A 73 20.10 -4.96 15.42
N GLU A 74 20.67 -3.85 15.85
CA GLU A 74 20.46 -2.54 15.25
C GLU A 74 21.02 -2.46 13.83
N LYS A 75 20.17 -2.07 12.89
CA LYS A 75 20.55 -1.74 11.52
C LYS A 75 19.97 -0.38 11.17
N LYS A 76 20.81 0.48 10.61
CA LYS A 76 20.33 1.62 9.84
C LYS A 76 19.43 1.09 8.73
N ASP A 77 18.25 1.69 8.59
CA ASP A 77 17.22 1.24 7.68
C ASP A 77 17.75 1.07 6.24
N LEU A 78 17.41 -0.04 5.59
CA LEU A 78 18.00 -0.42 4.29
C LEU A 78 17.46 0.40 3.11
N ASP A 79 16.51 1.31 3.36
CA ASP A 79 16.02 2.33 2.43
C ASP A 79 17.17 3.12 1.75
N SER A 80 18.34 3.25 2.39
CA SER A 80 19.51 3.95 1.80
C SER A 80 20.16 3.25 0.58
N LYS A 81 19.54 2.20 0.04
CA LYS A 81 19.94 1.53 -1.22
C LYS A 81 18.80 1.36 -2.22
N MET A 82 17.61 1.90 -1.95
CA MET A 82 16.50 1.83 -2.89
C MET A 82 16.48 3.11 -3.74
N GLU A 83 16.59 2.94 -5.06
CA GLU A 83 16.52 4.02 -6.03
C GLU A 83 15.07 4.34 -6.43
N PHE A 84 14.16 3.36 -6.33
CA PHE A 84 12.75 3.52 -6.65
C PHE A 84 11.83 2.74 -5.71
N VAL A 85 10.67 3.30 -5.38
CA VAL A 85 9.65 2.65 -4.54
C VAL A 85 8.30 2.66 -5.23
N PHE A 86 7.76 1.48 -5.53
CA PHE A 86 6.34 1.30 -5.86
C PHE A 86 5.53 1.20 -4.57
N LEU A 87 4.42 1.93 -4.48
CA LEU A 87 3.44 1.82 -3.41
C LEU A 87 2.13 1.29 -3.99
N SER A 88 1.57 0.25 -3.35
CA SER A 88 0.24 -0.25 -3.66
C SER A 88 -0.61 -0.33 -2.39
N VAL A 89 -1.85 0.15 -2.45
CA VAL A 89 -2.75 0.29 -1.30
C VAL A 89 -4.07 -0.42 -1.59
N PHE A 90 -4.34 -1.53 -0.91
CA PHE A 90 -5.54 -2.35 -1.15
C PHE A 90 -5.96 -3.19 0.08
N LYS A 91 -7.22 -3.60 0.13
CA LYS A 91 -7.70 -4.67 1.02
C LYS A 91 -7.19 -6.01 0.48
N TRP A 92 -6.72 -6.92 1.34
CA TRP A 92 -6.18 -8.21 0.91
C TRP A 92 -7.29 -9.15 0.43
N GLU A 93 -7.67 -9.05 -0.84
CA GLU A 93 -8.70 -9.85 -1.51
C GLU A 93 -8.26 -10.15 -2.94
N TYR A 94 -8.50 -11.37 -3.43
CA TYR A 94 -8.07 -11.82 -4.77
C TYR A 94 -8.40 -10.82 -5.90
N ARG A 95 -9.62 -10.28 -5.92
CA ARG A 95 -10.09 -9.28 -6.91
C ARG A 95 -9.31 -7.97 -6.97
N LYS A 96 -8.35 -7.72 -6.07
CA LYS A 96 -7.45 -6.56 -6.12
C LYS A 96 -6.18 -6.84 -6.94
N GLY A 97 -5.99 -8.07 -7.44
CA GLY A 97 -4.86 -8.44 -8.30
C GLY A 97 -3.50 -8.40 -7.59
N TRP A 98 -3.49 -8.60 -6.26
CA TRP A 98 -2.26 -8.60 -5.47
C TRP A 98 -1.30 -9.73 -5.89
N ASP A 99 -1.85 -10.84 -6.38
CA ASP A 99 -1.12 -11.98 -6.88
C ASP A 99 -0.42 -11.66 -8.22
N VAL A 100 -1.12 -10.99 -9.14
CA VAL A 100 -0.58 -10.49 -10.41
C VAL A 100 0.50 -9.44 -10.15
N LEU A 101 0.29 -8.53 -9.20
CA LEU A 101 1.26 -7.52 -8.80
C LEU A 101 2.55 -8.16 -8.23
N LEU A 102 2.42 -9.13 -7.32
CA LEU A 102 3.57 -9.85 -6.76
C LEU A 102 4.30 -10.66 -7.84
N LYS A 103 3.58 -11.41 -8.67
CA LYS A 103 4.16 -12.19 -9.79
C LYS A 103 4.92 -11.30 -10.76
N ALA A 104 4.36 -10.14 -11.14
CA ALA A 104 5.02 -9.20 -12.03
C ALA A 104 6.28 -8.60 -11.38
N TYR A 105 6.16 -8.09 -10.14
CA TYR A 105 7.29 -7.49 -9.43
C TYR A 105 8.46 -8.47 -9.22
N LEU A 106 8.17 -9.69 -8.73
CA LEU A 106 9.20 -10.70 -8.43
C LEU A 106 9.85 -11.29 -9.70
N LYS A 107 9.16 -11.25 -10.84
CA LYS A 107 9.71 -11.69 -12.14
C LYS A 107 10.49 -10.57 -12.84
N GLU A 108 10.18 -9.31 -12.56
CA GLU A 108 10.81 -8.14 -13.20
C GLU A 108 12.03 -7.61 -12.44
N PHE A 109 11.99 -7.61 -11.10
CA PHE A 109 12.98 -6.95 -10.28
C PHE A 109 13.69 -7.91 -9.33
N SER A 110 14.99 -7.70 -9.22
CA SER A 110 15.85 -8.33 -8.23
C SER A 110 16.43 -7.28 -7.29
N ARG A 111 17.20 -7.73 -6.29
CA ARG A 111 17.89 -6.81 -5.37
C ARG A 111 18.88 -5.85 -6.05
N ILE A 112 19.40 -6.18 -7.25
CA ILE A 112 20.37 -5.32 -7.95
C ILE A 112 19.71 -4.12 -8.60
N ASP A 113 18.40 -4.17 -8.85
CA ASP A 113 17.62 -3.12 -9.50
C ASP A 113 17.33 -1.93 -8.57
N GLY A 114 17.57 -2.06 -7.26
CA GLY A 114 17.28 -0.99 -6.28
C GLY A 114 15.80 -0.62 -6.15
N VAL A 115 14.88 -1.49 -6.60
CA VAL A 115 13.43 -1.25 -6.56
C VAL A 115 12.79 -1.93 -5.36
N ALA A 116 12.01 -1.20 -4.57
CA ALA A 116 11.15 -1.75 -3.53
C ALA A 116 9.67 -1.72 -3.93
N LEU A 117 8.89 -2.71 -3.47
CA LEU A 117 7.43 -2.71 -3.52
C LEU A 117 6.86 -2.68 -2.10
N TYR A 118 6.18 -1.60 -1.74
CA TYR A 118 5.48 -1.45 -0.47
C TYR A 118 3.98 -1.71 -0.65
N LEU A 119 3.48 -2.71 0.08
CA LEU A 119 2.08 -3.10 0.12
C LEU A 119 1.46 -2.57 1.42
N LEU A 120 0.64 -1.53 1.32
CA LEU A 120 -0.13 -1.02 2.45
C LEU A 120 -1.51 -1.69 2.47
N THR A 121 -1.65 -2.69 3.33
CA THR A 121 -2.85 -3.50 3.47
C THR A 121 -3.61 -3.11 4.74
N ASN A 122 -4.94 -3.15 4.71
CA ASN A 122 -5.77 -2.68 5.82
C ASN A 122 -6.73 -3.79 6.31
N PRO A 123 -6.48 -4.43 7.46
CA PRO A 123 -7.35 -5.47 8.01
C PRO A 123 -8.57 -4.85 8.70
N TYR A 124 -9.67 -4.72 7.96
CA TYR A 124 -10.98 -4.42 8.56
C TYR A 124 -11.74 -5.67 9.05
N HIS A 125 -11.20 -6.87 8.81
CA HIS A 125 -11.65 -8.10 9.46
C HIS A 125 -10.48 -8.89 10.04
N SER A 126 -10.81 -9.75 11.00
CA SER A 126 -9.92 -10.29 12.03
C SER A 126 -9.05 -11.45 11.53
N ASP A 127 -8.08 -11.14 10.69
CA ASP A 127 -6.99 -12.04 10.37
C ASP A 127 -5.66 -11.31 10.51
N ARG A 128 -4.64 -11.99 11.03
CA ARG A 128 -3.33 -11.40 11.40
C ARG A 128 -2.16 -12.04 10.68
N ASP A 129 -2.39 -13.09 9.90
CA ASP A 129 -1.32 -13.88 9.30
C ASP A 129 -1.07 -13.51 7.83
N PHE A 130 -0.43 -12.36 7.63
CA PHE A 130 0.00 -11.91 6.30
C PHE A 130 1.31 -12.59 5.86
N GLY A 131 2.14 -13.02 6.81
CA GLY A 131 3.43 -13.62 6.55
C GLY A 131 3.27 -14.99 5.91
N ASN A 132 2.47 -15.87 6.53
CA ASN A 132 2.27 -17.20 6.00
C ASN A 132 1.51 -17.17 4.67
N LYS A 133 0.52 -16.28 4.47
CA LYS A 133 -0.16 -16.14 3.16
C LYS A 133 0.74 -15.73 1.99
N ILE A 134 1.84 -15.02 2.24
CA ILE A 134 2.83 -14.67 1.20
C ILE A 134 3.79 -15.85 0.96
N VAL A 135 4.14 -16.60 2.00
CA VAL A 135 4.97 -17.81 1.90
C VAL A 135 4.19 -18.94 1.22
N GLU A 136 2.97 -19.24 1.67
CA GLU A 136 2.01 -20.18 1.05
C GLU A 136 1.77 -19.83 -0.42
N PHE A 137 1.64 -18.55 -0.79
CA PHE A 137 1.50 -18.15 -2.20
C PHE A 137 2.74 -18.42 -3.06
N VAL A 138 3.93 -18.45 -2.45
CA VAL A 138 5.20 -18.79 -3.10
C VAL A 138 5.43 -20.30 -3.14
N GLU A 139 4.91 -21.05 -2.17
CA GLU A 139 5.15 -22.48 -1.98
C GLU A 139 4.04 -23.38 -2.55
N ASP A 140 2.77 -22.94 -2.54
CA ASP A 140 1.60 -23.76 -2.87
C ASP A 140 0.55 -23.05 -3.74
N THR A 141 0.29 -23.61 -4.91
CA THR A 141 -0.80 -23.19 -5.80
C THR A 141 -2.10 -23.95 -5.47
N GLY A 142 -2.95 -23.46 -4.55
CA GLY A 142 -4.14 -24.23 -4.13
C GLY A 142 -5.26 -23.62 -3.25
N ILE A 143 -5.52 -22.30 -3.25
CA ILE A 143 -6.75 -21.61 -2.75
C ILE A 143 -7.06 -21.79 -1.22
N GLU A 144 -8.10 -21.28 -0.53
CA GLU A 144 -9.43 -20.67 -0.83
C GLU A 144 -9.90 -19.67 0.28
N GLU A 145 -11.19 -19.23 0.34
CA GLU A 145 -11.70 -18.19 1.29
C GLU A 145 -13.10 -18.48 1.91
N PRO A 146 -13.54 -17.74 2.97
CA PRO A 146 -14.62 -16.74 2.76
C PRO A 146 -14.62 -15.51 3.74
N VAL A 147 -15.48 -14.47 3.68
CA VAL A 147 -16.09 -13.59 2.62
C VAL A 147 -16.92 -12.50 3.35
N LYS A 148 -16.76 -11.18 3.09
CA LYS A 148 -17.84 -10.13 3.02
C LYS A 148 -17.42 -8.70 2.63
N GLU A 149 -18.46 -7.94 2.22
CA GLU A 149 -18.55 -6.73 1.39
C GLU A 149 -17.64 -5.51 1.68
N GLU A 150 -17.52 -4.63 0.66
CA GLU A 150 -16.69 -3.42 0.65
C GLU A 150 -17.39 -2.28 -0.10
N LYS A 151 -17.32 -1.03 0.40
CA LYS A 151 -17.81 0.16 -0.33
C LYS A 151 -16.69 0.85 -1.13
N GLY A 152 -16.79 0.80 -2.45
CA GLY A 152 -16.21 1.80 -3.37
C GLY A 152 -14.68 1.84 -3.51
N GLY A 153 -14.14 1.03 -4.44
CA GLY A 153 -12.76 1.18 -4.90
C GLY A 153 -12.56 2.42 -5.78
N GLY A 154 -11.42 3.11 -5.61
CA GLY A 154 -11.06 4.30 -6.41
C GLY A 154 -10.26 5.34 -5.63
N ARG A 155 -10.47 5.43 -4.31
CA ARG A 155 -9.81 6.43 -3.45
C ARG A 155 -8.27 6.47 -3.57
N PRO A 156 -7.53 5.35 -3.49
CA PRO A 156 -6.07 5.40 -3.59
C PRO A 156 -5.56 5.94 -4.93
N LEU A 157 -6.26 5.68 -6.04
CA LEU A 157 -5.87 6.16 -7.36
C LEU A 157 -6.13 7.67 -7.51
N VAL A 158 -7.32 8.13 -7.12
CA VAL A 158 -7.67 9.56 -7.17
C VAL A 158 -6.80 10.37 -6.22
N GLU A 159 -6.47 9.84 -5.05
CA GLU A 159 -5.52 10.43 -4.10
C GLU A 159 -4.10 10.52 -4.70
N ALA A 160 -3.58 9.42 -5.27
CA ALA A 160 -2.26 9.40 -5.90
C ALA A 160 -2.16 10.40 -7.08
N MET A 161 -3.16 10.41 -7.97
CA MET A 161 -3.24 11.37 -9.08
C MET A 161 -3.32 12.82 -8.56
N SER A 162 -4.10 13.08 -7.51
CA SER A 162 -4.21 14.41 -6.89
C SER A 162 -2.91 14.88 -6.21
N MET A 163 -2.03 13.95 -5.84
CA MET A 163 -0.71 14.21 -5.26
C MET A 163 0.41 14.32 -6.32
N SER A 164 0.07 14.35 -7.60
CA SER A 164 0.99 14.35 -8.75
C SER A 164 1.82 13.06 -8.91
N LEU A 165 1.38 11.94 -8.34
CA LEU A 165 2.12 10.68 -8.45
C LEU A 165 1.82 9.97 -9.80
N PRO A 166 2.81 9.32 -10.43
CA PRO A 166 2.55 8.44 -11.57
C PRO A 166 1.72 7.23 -11.11
N VAL A 167 0.71 6.83 -11.89
CA VAL A 167 -0.16 5.69 -11.55
C VAL A 167 -0.19 4.65 -12.67
N ILE A 168 0.06 3.38 -12.29
CA ILE A 168 -0.27 2.20 -13.10
C ILE A 168 -1.55 1.61 -12.51
N ALA A 169 -2.56 1.36 -13.34
CA ALA A 169 -3.82 0.78 -12.89
C ALA A 169 -4.54 0.05 -14.03
N THR A 170 -5.27 -1.02 -13.73
CA THR A 170 -6.03 -1.79 -14.70
C THR A 170 -7.05 -0.90 -15.43
N ASN A 171 -6.99 -0.90 -16.76
CA ASN A 171 -7.83 -0.09 -17.64
C ASN A 171 -9.23 -0.71 -17.78
N TRP A 172 -9.98 -0.75 -16.68
CA TRP A 172 -11.29 -1.42 -16.59
C TRP A 172 -12.18 -0.78 -15.52
N SER A 173 -13.49 -0.67 -15.82
CA SER A 173 -14.51 -0.11 -14.93
C SER A 173 -14.19 1.35 -14.52
N GLY A 174 -14.70 1.83 -13.38
CA GLY A 174 -14.62 3.24 -12.94
C GLY A 174 -13.31 4.00 -13.21
N PRO A 175 -12.10 3.41 -13.05
CA PRO A 175 -10.84 4.03 -13.45
C PRO A 175 -10.77 4.55 -14.89
N THR A 176 -11.48 3.95 -15.86
CA THR A 176 -11.47 4.40 -17.26
C THR A 176 -12.05 5.80 -17.48
N GLU A 177 -12.83 6.31 -16.51
CA GLU A 177 -13.39 7.68 -16.57
C GLU A 177 -12.33 8.77 -16.44
N TYR A 178 -11.18 8.46 -15.82
CA TYR A 178 -10.16 9.44 -15.46
C TYR A 178 -8.72 9.07 -15.84
N LEU A 179 -8.42 7.78 -16.05
CA LEU A 179 -7.12 7.33 -16.57
C LEU A 179 -7.04 7.52 -18.08
N THR A 180 -5.95 8.13 -18.54
CA THR A 180 -5.60 8.26 -19.96
C THR A 180 -4.11 7.95 -20.17
N GLU A 181 -3.72 7.65 -21.41
CA GLU A 181 -2.30 7.49 -21.78
C GLU A 181 -1.48 8.80 -21.58
N GLU A 182 -2.11 9.98 -21.50
CA GLU A 182 -1.41 11.24 -21.21
C GLU A 182 -1.12 11.43 -19.71
N ASN A 183 -1.97 10.87 -18.84
CA ASN A 183 -1.97 11.18 -17.40
C ASN A 183 -1.64 9.97 -16.51
N SER A 184 -1.53 8.78 -17.08
CA SER A 184 -1.36 7.52 -16.35
C SER A 184 -0.72 6.44 -17.22
N TYR A 185 -0.60 5.23 -16.67
CA TYR A 185 -0.21 4.02 -17.39
C TYR A 185 -1.34 2.99 -17.31
N PRO A 186 -2.32 3.02 -18.24
CA PRO A 186 -3.46 2.11 -18.25
C PRO A 186 -3.03 0.66 -18.55
N LEU A 187 -3.05 -0.21 -17.54
CA LEU A 187 -2.71 -1.62 -17.69
C LEU A 187 -3.83 -2.38 -18.40
N LEU A 188 -3.53 -2.88 -19.60
CA LEU A 188 -4.50 -3.63 -20.39
C LEU A 188 -4.88 -4.96 -19.73
N VAL A 189 -6.17 -5.28 -19.84
CA VAL A 189 -6.77 -6.56 -19.47
C VAL A 189 -6.42 -7.62 -20.52
N ASP A 190 -5.99 -8.82 -20.10
CA ASP A 190 -5.72 -9.92 -21.02
C ASP A 190 -6.97 -10.76 -21.30
N ARG A 191 -7.78 -10.99 -20.26
CA ARG A 191 -9.04 -11.73 -20.38
C ARG A 191 -10.04 -11.33 -19.30
N MET A 192 -11.29 -11.71 -19.51
CA MET A 192 -12.33 -11.66 -18.50
C MET A 192 -12.51 -13.06 -17.90
N SER A 193 -12.43 -13.18 -16.58
CA SER A 193 -12.71 -14.43 -15.86
C SER A 193 -14.07 -14.37 -15.18
N LYS A 194 -14.77 -15.50 -15.20
CA LYS A 194 -16.08 -15.63 -14.56
C LYS A 194 -15.90 -15.77 -13.05
N VAL A 195 -16.65 -14.99 -12.28
CA VAL A 195 -16.79 -15.16 -10.84
C VAL A 195 -17.56 -16.46 -10.60
N MET A 196 -16.90 -17.41 -9.94
CA MET A 196 -17.45 -18.75 -9.72
C MET A 196 -18.35 -18.84 -8.50
N GLU A 197 -18.20 -17.94 -7.51
CA GLU A 197 -18.88 -18.03 -6.21
C GLU A 197 -19.19 -16.65 -5.59
N GLY A 198 -20.07 -16.65 -4.59
CA GLY A 198 -20.40 -15.48 -3.77
C GLY A 198 -21.43 -14.53 -4.40
N PRO A 199 -21.62 -13.32 -3.83
CA PRO A 199 -22.68 -12.38 -4.25
C PRO A 199 -22.61 -11.87 -5.70
N PHE A 200 -21.51 -12.16 -6.40
CA PHE A 200 -21.28 -11.79 -7.80
C PHE A 200 -21.09 -13.02 -8.70
N GLU A 201 -21.46 -14.22 -8.24
CA GLU A 201 -21.44 -15.43 -9.06
C GLU A 201 -22.09 -15.17 -10.44
N GLY A 202 -21.43 -15.62 -11.51
CA GLY A 202 -21.89 -15.37 -12.86
C GLY A 202 -21.34 -14.11 -13.52
N HIS A 203 -20.86 -13.14 -12.74
CA HIS A 203 -20.29 -11.89 -13.27
C HIS A 203 -18.88 -12.12 -13.86
N LEU A 204 -18.33 -11.08 -14.50
CA LEU A 204 -16.99 -11.10 -15.07
C LEU A 204 -16.06 -10.12 -14.33
N TRP A 205 -14.86 -10.59 -13.98
CA TRP A 205 -13.74 -9.77 -13.51
C TRP A 205 -12.66 -9.66 -14.59
N ALA A 206 -12.03 -8.50 -14.67
CA ALA A 206 -10.90 -8.27 -15.55
C ALA A 206 -9.63 -8.86 -14.94
N GLU A 207 -8.95 -9.74 -15.68
CA GLU A 207 -7.63 -10.21 -15.31
C GLU A 207 -6.54 -9.39 -16.02
N PRO A 208 -5.77 -8.58 -15.27
CA PRO A 208 -4.66 -7.81 -15.83
C PRO A 208 -3.49 -8.70 -16.24
N SER A 209 -2.77 -8.26 -17.27
CA SER A 209 -1.58 -8.96 -17.76
C SER A 209 -0.39 -8.85 -16.80
N ILE A 210 0.21 -9.99 -16.42
CA ILE A 210 1.49 -10.01 -15.69
C ILE A 210 2.58 -9.38 -16.58
N ASP A 211 2.73 -9.86 -17.82
CA ASP A 211 3.82 -9.45 -18.70
C ASP A 211 3.75 -7.95 -19.08
N LYS A 212 2.53 -7.40 -19.32
CA LYS A 212 2.40 -5.95 -19.58
C LYS A 212 2.62 -5.13 -18.30
N LEU A 213 2.26 -5.63 -17.13
CA LEU A 213 2.55 -4.95 -15.85
C LEU A 213 4.06 -4.86 -15.61
N GLN A 214 4.81 -5.94 -15.89
CA GLN A 214 6.28 -5.91 -15.86
C GLN A 214 6.85 -4.81 -16.75
N VAL A 215 6.42 -4.76 -18.02
CA VAL A 215 6.86 -3.75 -18.99
C VAL A 215 6.54 -2.33 -18.49
N LEU A 216 5.34 -2.09 -17.97
CA LEU A 216 4.96 -0.78 -17.42
C LEU A 216 5.78 -0.40 -16.18
N MET A 217 6.02 -1.34 -15.25
CA MET A 217 6.85 -1.07 -14.07
C MET A 217 8.29 -0.74 -14.47
N ARG A 218 8.88 -1.51 -15.39
CA ARG A 218 10.23 -1.22 -15.92
C ARG A 218 10.27 0.12 -16.64
N HIS A 219 9.28 0.43 -17.46
CA HIS A 219 9.17 1.70 -18.19
C HIS A 219 9.12 2.91 -17.26
N VAL A 220 8.33 2.83 -16.18
CA VAL A 220 8.21 3.91 -15.18
C VAL A 220 9.54 4.22 -14.50
N ILE A 221 10.33 3.20 -14.12
CA ILE A 221 11.62 3.44 -13.45
C ILE A 221 12.74 3.87 -14.42
N THR A 222 12.65 3.52 -15.70
CA THR A 222 13.65 3.95 -16.70
C THR A 222 13.32 5.33 -17.28
N ASN A 223 12.07 5.79 -17.20
CA ASN A 223 11.59 7.08 -17.73
C ASN A 223 10.98 7.95 -16.62
N VAL A 224 11.70 8.14 -15.51
CA VAL A 224 11.21 8.87 -14.32
C VAL A 224 10.75 10.31 -14.63
N GLU A 225 11.39 11.00 -15.58
CA GLU A 225 10.96 12.34 -16.01
C GLU A 225 9.58 12.32 -16.70
N GLU A 226 9.33 11.32 -17.54
CA GLU A 226 8.05 11.09 -18.20
C GLU A 226 6.97 10.72 -17.19
N ALA A 227 7.28 9.79 -16.27
CA ALA A 227 6.37 9.39 -15.21
C ALA A 227 5.96 10.61 -14.35
N ASN A 228 6.92 11.46 -13.99
CA ASN A 228 6.67 12.71 -13.28
C ASN A 228 5.84 13.73 -14.10
N MET A 229 5.98 13.75 -15.43
CA MET A 229 5.09 14.55 -16.30
C MET A 229 3.66 14.01 -16.29
N ARG A 230 3.46 12.70 -16.48
CA ARG A 230 2.13 12.06 -16.41
C ARG A 230 1.48 12.31 -15.05
N GLY A 231 2.22 12.17 -13.96
CA GLY A 231 1.75 12.47 -12.60
C GLY A 231 1.29 13.92 -12.43
N ARG A 232 2.06 14.91 -12.90
CA ARG A 232 1.61 16.33 -12.89
C ARG A 232 0.32 16.54 -13.69
N ARG A 233 0.23 15.92 -14.88
CA ARG A 233 -0.97 15.96 -15.73
C ARG A 233 -2.18 15.33 -15.05
N ALA A 234 -2.00 14.22 -14.33
CA ALA A 234 -3.04 13.57 -13.53
C ALA A 234 -3.64 14.53 -12.50
N ARG A 235 -2.81 15.32 -11.82
CA ARG A 235 -3.27 16.32 -10.86
C ARG A 235 -4.04 17.46 -11.51
N GLU A 236 -3.59 17.96 -12.66
CA GLU A 236 -4.31 18.97 -13.44
C GLU A 236 -5.73 18.49 -13.81
N ASP A 237 -5.84 17.26 -14.31
CA ASP A 237 -7.11 16.63 -14.66
C ASP A 237 -8.01 16.43 -13.43
N MET A 238 -7.47 15.95 -12.31
CA MET A 238 -8.21 15.80 -11.05
C MET A 238 -8.77 17.14 -10.57
N ILE A 239 -7.96 18.21 -10.55
CA ILE A 239 -8.41 19.54 -10.14
C ILE A 239 -9.50 20.08 -11.08
N ARG A 240 -9.30 19.94 -12.39
CA ARG A 240 -10.18 20.50 -13.42
C ARG A 240 -11.52 19.77 -13.56
N ARG A 241 -11.54 18.45 -13.36
CA ARG A 241 -12.74 17.60 -13.62
C ARG A 241 -13.41 17.04 -12.35
N PHE A 242 -12.65 16.85 -11.27
CA PHE A 242 -13.11 16.07 -10.10
C PHE A 242 -12.91 16.78 -8.76
N SER A 243 -12.49 18.05 -8.76
CA SER A 243 -12.38 18.81 -7.51
C SER A 243 -13.75 19.00 -6.83
N PRO A 244 -13.80 19.17 -5.50
CA PRO A 244 -15.06 19.30 -4.76
C PRO A 244 -16.00 20.37 -5.30
N ARG A 245 -15.46 21.47 -5.86
CA ARG A 245 -16.25 22.54 -6.49
C ARG A 245 -16.96 22.09 -7.76
N ILE A 246 -16.33 21.25 -8.59
CA ILE A 246 -16.94 20.72 -9.82
C ILE A 246 -18.03 19.70 -9.45
N VAL A 247 -17.71 18.79 -8.53
CA VAL A 247 -18.67 17.75 -8.07
C VAL A 247 -19.88 18.38 -7.37
N SER A 248 -19.68 19.41 -6.53
CA SER A 248 -20.81 20.10 -5.88
C SER A 248 -21.68 20.86 -6.86
N GLY A 249 -21.12 21.42 -7.94
CA GLY A 249 -21.89 22.01 -9.04
C GLY A 249 -22.83 20.97 -9.66
N VAL A 250 -22.29 19.84 -10.14
CA VAL A 250 -23.08 18.76 -10.76
C VAL A 250 -24.17 18.23 -9.81
N VAL A 251 -23.88 18.06 -8.52
CA VAL A 251 -24.89 17.62 -7.54
C VAL A 251 -25.98 18.68 -7.33
N THR A 252 -25.62 19.96 -7.32
CA THR A 252 -26.59 21.07 -7.20
C THR A 252 -27.49 21.11 -8.43
N ASP A 253 -26.92 21.05 -9.64
CA ASP A 253 -27.67 21.03 -10.90
C ASP A 253 -28.69 19.88 -10.92
N VAL A 254 -28.31 18.68 -10.45
CA VAL A 254 -29.24 17.53 -10.36
C VAL A 254 -30.35 17.77 -9.32
N ILE A 255 -30.04 18.38 -8.18
CA ILE A 255 -31.06 18.70 -7.15
C ILE A 255 -32.04 19.74 -7.68
N GLU A 256 -31.58 20.81 -8.32
CA GLU A 256 -32.43 21.85 -8.93
C GLU A 256 -33.33 21.24 -10.02
N ASN A 257 -32.77 20.45 -10.94
CA ASN A 257 -33.53 19.74 -11.97
C ASN A 257 -34.57 18.74 -11.43
N LEU A 258 -34.39 18.23 -10.21
CA LEU A 258 -35.37 17.36 -9.55
C LEU A 258 -36.48 18.19 -8.88
N LEU A 259 -36.15 19.33 -8.27
CA LEU A 259 -37.12 20.24 -7.67
C LEU A 259 -38.04 20.86 -8.72
N ASP A 260 -37.49 21.28 -9.87
CA ASP A 260 -38.26 21.84 -10.99
C ASP A 260 -39.27 20.84 -11.59
N ARG A 261 -39.07 19.53 -11.40
CA ARG A 261 -40.00 18.47 -11.83
C ARG A 261 -41.09 18.14 -10.81
N MET A 262 -41.07 18.78 -9.64
CA MET A 262 -42.05 18.60 -8.57
C MET A 262 -43.08 19.76 -8.50
N ILE A 263 -42.98 20.72 -9.41
CA ILE A 263 -43.84 21.90 -9.55
C ILE A 263 -44.70 21.76 -10.82
#